data_AF-E1TBV4-F1
#
_entry.id   AF-E1TBV4-F1
#
_cell.length_a   1.000
_cell.length_b   1.000
_cell.length_c   1.000
_cell.angle_alpha   90.00
_cell.angle_beta   90.00
_cell.angle_gamma   90.00
#
_symmetry.space_group_name_H-M   'P 1'
#
loop_
_entity.id
_entity.type
_entity.pdbx_description
1 polymer ?
#
loop_
_entity_poly.entity_id
_entity_poly.type
_entity_poly.pdbx_seq_one_letter_code
_entity_poly.pdbx_strand_id
1 'polypeptide(L)'
;MLVYANSFVFEPDDNPTQIIQLVAKWVGKRAGSYVDGNRLAEGIRELRLRDGSILSSRATLSDGQMDYPYFFCARFSHRDDKVSGRKWITEIGLRQDEVDTPVLCTLLLKTDEVSARVTDLIQVTRPKLVQQLIAACHPVGQTPGLSVKRLDEESAPAFLREVERQDREHPLVLTSCARDGSYPVAPDRLRSILVGLADVVDVPASVDTFAIEETVGRRYISFGGAINIVFPVRQGTRGLFCDTVLLRPDEITAIQNTGNSIESEVLAAITHRTNLPYSWRHITPETVSQAVLRKQLARAIERANSSNHSDELTEYTELLEAADQELRSKDDELAFVRGEYESKVLDTERLEADIAGLKHALAGRHSSEDTQADEVVQALTPLRELVAAVVKANPSIQQSLELIVSLYPERIVVLDTAITSAKDSDRGGSRLGAKAIELMFKLASDYWQALVDGKGDQQAKSVFGQNSYAANEAGALSNEGKKRRTFSYRGRDFVMEKHLKHGVKDSAAETLRVHFEWVASERKIIIGHCGKHLDF
;
A
#
# COMPACT_ATOMS: atom_id res chain seq x y z
N MET A 1 0.78 -25.34 -0.39
CA MET A 1 0.24 -23.96 -0.42
C MET A 1 -1.17 -23.93 -1.01
N LEU A 2 -2.09 -23.08 -0.53
CA LEU A 2 -3.41 -22.88 -1.18
C LEU A 2 -3.25 -22.04 -2.46
N VAL A 3 -3.77 -22.52 -3.58
CA VAL A 3 -3.59 -21.89 -4.91
C VAL A 3 -4.87 -21.27 -5.42
N TYR A 4 -6.00 -21.98 -5.33
CA TYR A 4 -7.28 -21.52 -5.85
C TYR A 4 -8.41 -22.11 -5.01
N ALA A 5 -9.35 -21.29 -4.56
CA ALA A 5 -10.60 -21.72 -3.96
C ALA A 5 -11.77 -20.95 -4.56
N ASN A 6 -12.88 -21.62 -4.82
CA ASN A 6 -14.07 -21.01 -5.40
C ASN A 6 -15.33 -21.80 -5.03
N SER A 7 -16.49 -21.14 -5.13
CA SER A 7 -17.80 -21.71 -4.83
C SER A 7 -18.81 -21.32 -5.91
N PHE A 8 -19.65 -22.27 -6.30
CA PHE A 8 -20.67 -22.13 -7.33
C PHE A 8 -21.98 -22.73 -6.84
N VAL A 9 -23.08 -22.15 -7.29
CA VAL A 9 -24.41 -22.76 -7.15
C VAL A 9 -24.89 -23.10 -8.55
N PHE A 10 -25.23 -24.37 -8.76
CA PHE A 10 -25.59 -24.94 -10.06
C PHE A 10 -27.02 -25.48 -10.05
N GLU A 11 -27.68 -25.40 -11.21
CA GLU A 11 -28.97 -26.04 -11.49
C GLU A 11 -28.78 -27.14 -12.56
N PRO A 12 -28.14 -28.27 -12.19
CA PRO A 12 -27.86 -29.35 -13.14
C PRO A 12 -29.12 -30.13 -13.54
N ASP A 13 -29.18 -30.58 -14.78
CA ASP A 13 -30.34 -31.33 -15.31
C ASP A 13 -30.52 -32.71 -14.65
N ASP A 14 -29.43 -33.31 -14.15
CA ASP A 14 -29.40 -34.66 -13.55
C ASP A 14 -28.86 -34.61 -12.11
N ASN A 15 -29.33 -33.63 -11.33
CA ASN A 15 -29.03 -33.52 -9.90
C ASN A 15 -27.47 -33.48 -9.66
N PRO A 16 -26.91 -33.75 -8.46
CA PRO A 16 -25.45 -33.73 -8.28
C PRO A 16 -24.68 -34.74 -9.15
N THR A 17 -25.37 -35.75 -9.71
CA THR A 17 -24.77 -36.80 -10.55
C THR A 17 -24.07 -36.23 -11.77
N GLN A 18 -24.68 -35.24 -12.44
CA GLN A 18 -24.07 -34.61 -13.62
C GLN A 18 -22.69 -34.01 -13.30
N ILE A 19 -22.56 -33.34 -12.15
CA ILE A 19 -21.31 -32.75 -11.67
C ILE A 19 -20.29 -33.85 -11.39
N ILE A 20 -20.70 -34.93 -10.72
CA ILE A 20 -19.83 -36.07 -10.40
C ILE A 20 -19.30 -36.74 -11.68
N GLN A 21 -20.13 -36.90 -12.72
CA GLN A 21 -19.72 -37.44 -14.02
C GLN A 21 -18.68 -36.54 -14.71
N LEU A 22 -18.84 -35.21 -14.63
CA LEU A 22 -17.85 -34.27 -15.16
C LEU A 22 -16.53 -34.35 -14.41
N VAL A 23 -16.56 -34.51 -13.07
CA VAL A 23 -15.37 -34.75 -12.26
C VAL A 23 -14.65 -36.03 -12.71
N ALA A 24 -15.39 -37.15 -12.84
CA ALA A 24 -14.83 -38.42 -13.29
C ALA A 24 -14.17 -38.29 -14.67
N LYS A 25 -14.85 -37.67 -15.63
CA LYS A 25 -14.33 -37.41 -16.98
C LYS A 25 -13.07 -36.54 -16.97
N TRP A 26 -13.05 -35.49 -16.15
CA TRP A 26 -11.89 -34.60 -16.00
C TRP A 26 -10.68 -35.34 -15.42
N VAL A 27 -10.88 -36.10 -14.34
CA VAL A 27 -9.81 -36.91 -13.72
C VAL A 27 -9.29 -37.95 -14.71
N GLY A 28 -10.19 -38.67 -15.39
CA GLY A 28 -9.82 -39.69 -16.35
C GLY A 28 -9.00 -39.13 -17.51
N LYS A 29 -9.40 -37.99 -18.06
CA LYS A 29 -8.64 -37.29 -19.12
C LYS A 29 -7.25 -36.89 -18.64
N ARG A 30 -7.11 -36.43 -17.40
CA ARG A 30 -5.84 -35.99 -16.83
C ARG A 30 -4.89 -37.15 -16.58
N ALA A 31 -5.41 -38.25 -16.05
CA ALA A 31 -4.63 -39.43 -15.70
C ALA A 31 -4.46 -40.43 -16.85
N GLY A 32 -4.98 -40.14 -18.05
CA GLY A 32 -4.97 -41.06 -19.18
C GLY A 32 -5.67 -42.40 -18.88
N SER A 33 -6.71 -42.37 -18.04
CA SER A 33 -7.42 -43.57 -17.58
C SER A 33 -8.94 -43.34 -17.58
N TYR A 34 -9.73 -44.41 -17.59
CA TYR A 34 -11.17 -44.31 -17.42
C TYR A 34 -11.51 -44.27 -15.93
N VAL A 35 -12.37 -43.34 -15.54
CA VAL A 35 -12.94 -43.25 -14.20
C VAL A 35 -14.44 -43.37 -14.33
N ASP A 36 -15.02 -44.35 -13.64
CA ASP A 36 -16.46 -44.58 -13.60
C ASP A 36 -17.11 -43.58 -12.64
N GLY A 37 -18.00 -42.73 -13.17
CA GLY A 37 -18.69 -41.71 -12.37
C GLY A 37 -19.73 -42.27 -11.41
N ASN A 38 -20.33 -43.44 -11.70
CA ASN A 38 -21.28 -44.08 -10.78
C ASN A 38 -20.54 -44.61 -9.56
N ARG A 39 -19.42 -45.29 -9.79
CA ARG A 39 -18.53 -45.71 -8.71
C ARG A 39 -17.97 -44.52 -7.92
N LEU A 40 -17.70 -43.40 -8.60
CA LEU A 40 -17.26 -42.18 -7.93
C LEU A 40 -18.34 -41.65 -6.99
N ALA A 41 -19.61 -41.63 -7.43
CA ALA A 41 -20.77 -41.21 -6.66
C ALA A 41 -21.03 -42.11 -5.43
N GLU A 42 -20.81 -43.43 -5.55
CA GLU A 42 -20.92 -44.39 -4.45
C GLU A 42 -19.86 -44.19 -3.36
N GLY A 43 -18.71 -43.60 -3.72
CA GLY A 43 -17.59 -43.40 -2.81
C GLY A 43 -16.43 -44.36 -3.10
N ILE A 44 -15.22 -43.80 -3.13
CA ILE A 44 -13.98 -44.53 -3.42
C ILE A 44 -12.99 -44.23 -2.30
N ARG A 45 -12.61 -45.25 -1.51
CA ARG A 45 -11.62 -45.08 -0.44
C ARG A 45 -10.27 -44.60 -0.99
N GLU A 46 -9.74 -45.30 -1.97
CA GLU A 46 -8.52 -44.94 -2.71
C GLU A 46 -8.53 -45.67 -4.06
N LEU A 47 -8.35 -44.92 -5.15
CA LEU A 47 -8.15 -45.43 -6.49
C LEU A 47 -6.84 -44.88 -7.04
N ARG A 48 -5.88 -45.77 -7.29
CA ARG A 48 -4.62 -45.42 -7.95
C ARG A 48 -4.80 -45.54 -9.46
N LEU A 49 -4.48 -44.46 -10.18
CA LEU A 49 -4.58 -44.39 -11.63
C LEU A 49 -3.24 -44.73 -12.29
N ARG A 50 -3.25 -44.87 -13.63
CA ARG A 50 -2.10 -45.37 -14.41
C ARG A 50 -0.87 -44.48 -14.33
N ASP A 51 -1.06 -43.18 -14.20
CA ASP A 51 0.00 -42.17 -14.05
C ASP A 51 0.52 -42.07 -12.60
N GLY A 52 0.03 -42.92 -11.68
CA GLY A 52 0.37 -42.89 -10.26
C GLY A 52 -0.39 -41.82 -9.47
N SER A 53 -1.33 -41.11 -10.08
CA SER A 53 -2.24 -40.21 -9.36
C SER A 53 -3.24 -41.00 -8.51
N ILE A 54 -3.79 -40.34 -7.49
CA ILE A 54 -4.68 -40.93 -6.50
C ILE A 54 -5.99 -40.16 -6.49
N LEU A 55 -7.10 -40.88 -6.63
CA LEU A 55 -8.47 -40.38 -6.50
C LEU A 55 -9.15 -41.03 -5.29
N SER A 56 -9.83 -40.24 -4.48
CA SER A 56 -10.77 -40.73 -3.48
C SER A 56 -12.06 -39.92 -3.49
N SER A 57 -13.16 -40.52 -3.06
CA SER A 57 -14.45 -39.85 -2.90
C SER A 57 -15.23 -40.42 -1.72
N ARG A 58 -16.20 -39.65 -1.25
CA ARG A 58 -17.16 -40.05 -0.21
C ARG A 58 -18.48 -39.33 -0.46
N ALA A 59 -19.58 -39.98 -0.11
CA ALA A 59 -20.92 -39.43 -0.23
C ALA A 59 -21.80 -39.88 0.93
N THR A 60 -22.84 -39.10 1.24
CA THR A 60 -23.92 -39.52 2.15
C THR A 60 -24.97 -40.32 1.39
N LEU A 61 -24.94 -41.63 1.56
CA LEU A 61 -25.85 -42.56 0.89
C LEU A 61 -26.67 -43.37 1.90
N SER A 62 -27.91 -43.70 1.53
CA SER A 62 -28.77 -44.68 2.21
C SER A 62 -29.18 -45.76 1.22
N ASP A 63 -28.81 -47.01 1.48
CA ASP A 63 -29.18 -48.15 0.64
C ASP A 63 -28.91 -47.95 -0.87
N GLY A 64 -27.81 -47.27 -1.19
CA GLY A 64 -27.40 -46.96 -2.56
C GLY A 64 -28.07 -45.71 -3.17
N GLN A 65 -28.92 -45.01 -2.43
CA GLN A 65 -29.57 -43.76 -2.85
C GLN A 65 -29.00 -42.54 -2.12
N MET A 66 -29.16 -41.36 -2.72
CA MET A 66 -28.75 -40.09 -2.11
C MET A 66 -29.59 -39.83 -0.85
N ASP A 67 -28.90 -39.66 0.27
CA ASP A 67 -29.53 -39.31 1.53
C ASP A 67 -29.36 -37.82 1.77
N TYR A 68 -30.48 -37.10 1.97
CA TYR A 68 -30.56 -35.64 2.10
C TYR A 68 -30.46 -35.15 3.56
N PRO A 69 -29.79 -34.02 3.88
CA PRO A 69 -28.96 -33.23 2.98
C PRO A 69 -27.80 -34.07 2.44
N TYR A 70 -27.63 -34.02 1.11
CA TYR A 70 -26.67 -34.82 0.38
C TYR A 70 -25.33 -34.11 0.34
N PHE A 71 -24.30 -34.77 0.86
CA PHE A 71 -22.92 -34.32 0.82
C PHE A 71 -22.10 -35.27 -0.03
N PHE A 72 -21.23 -34.71 -0.86
CA PHE A 72 -20.26 -35.46 -1.64
C PHE A 72 -18.91 -34.74 -1.60
N CYS A 73 -17.82 -35.49 -1.58
CA CYS A 73 -16.49 -34.95 -1.83
C CYS A 73 -15.69 -35.87 -2.75
N ALA A 74 -14.80 -35.28 -3.55
CA ALA A 74 -13.76 -35.98 -4.29
C ALA A 74 -12.41 -35.27 -4.09
N ARG A 75 -11.36 -36.03 -3.81
CA ARG A 75 -9.98 -35.56 -3.70
C ARG A 75 -9.15 -36.25 -4.76
N PHE A 76 -8.62 -35.47 -5.70
CA PHE A 76 -7.70 -35.93 -6.73
C PHE A 76 -6.31 -35.37 -6.48
N SER A 77 -5.29 -36.22 -6.52
CA SER A 77 -3.91 -35.79 -6.32
C SER A 77 -2.92 -36.41 -7.27
N HIS A 78 -1.99 -35.61 -7.77
CA HIS A 78 -0.98 -36.03 -8.75
C HIS A 78 0.32 -35.26 -8.53
N ARG A 79 1.43 -35.76 -9.09
CA ARG A 79 2.73 -35.08 -9.02
C ARG A 79 2.75 -33.88 -9.97
N ASP A 80 3.56 -32.88 -9.66
CA ASP A 80 3.87 -31.81 -10.61
C ASP A 80 4.75 -32.36 -11.74
N ASP A 81 4.45 -31.97 -12.98
CA ASP A 81 5.16 -32.44 -14.17
C ASP A 81 6.56 -31.82 -14.33
N LYS A 82 6.77 -30.64 -13.73
CA LYS A 82 8.00 -29.83 -13.86
C LYS A 82 8.81 -29.79 -12.57
N VAL A 83 8.15 -29.77 -11.42
CA VAL A 83 8.79 -29.56 -10.11
C VAL A 83 8.79 -30.86 -9.30
N SER A 84 9.95 -31.51 -9.26
CA SER A 84 10.12 -32.74 -8.45
C SER A 84 9.86 -32.47 -6.97
N GLY A 85 9.09 -33.35 -6.33
CA GLY A 85 8.73 -33.20 -4.92
C GLY A 85 7.55 -32.27 -4.64
N ARG A 86 6.90 -31.72 -5.67
CA ARG A 86 5.59 -31.04 -5.53
C ARG A 86 4.45 -31.99 -5.90
N LYS A 87 3.40 -31.97 -5.08
CA LYS A 87 2.14 -32.68 -5.31
C LYS A 87 1.01 -31.67 -5.41
N TRP A 88 0.19 -31.80 -6.43
CA TRP A 88 -1.04 -31.02 -6.59
C TRP A 88 -2.21 -31.82 -6.04
N ILE A 89 -3.11 -31.13 -5.35
CA ILE A 89 -4.32 -31.70 -4.75
C ILE A 89 -5.49 -30.81 -5.14
N THR A 90 -6.46 -31.40 -5.84
CA THR A 90 -7.75 -30.79 -6.15
C THR A 90 -8.83 -31.47 -5.32
N GLU A 91 -9.56 -30.68 -4.55
CA GLU A 91 -10.72 -31.11 -3.77
C GLU A 91 -11.98 -30.50 -4.38
N ILE A 92 -13.01 -31.31 -4.52
CA ILE A 92 -14.35 -30.90 -4.95
C ILE A 92 -15.31 -31.34 -3.86
N GLY A 93 -16.18 -30.44 -3.42
CA GLY A 93 -17.19 -30.72 -2.42
C GLY A 93 -18.55 -30.26 -2.90
N LEU A 94 -19.58 -31.08 -2.72
CA LEU A 94 -20.96 -30.80 -3.11
C LEU A 94 -21.88 -30.88 -1.90
N ARG A 95 -22.88 -30.01 -1.87
CA ARG A 95 -24.01 -30.06 -0.94
C ARG A 95 -25.31 -29.80 -1.70
N GLN A 96 -26.32 -30.60 -1.44
CA GLN A 96 -27.68 -30.39 -1.90
C GLN A 96 -28.61 -30.68 -0.72
N ASP A 97 -29.44 -29.72 -0.32
CA ASP A 97 -30.25 -29.85 0.89
C ASP A 97 -31.46 -30.77 0.67
N GLU A 98 -32.12 -30.66 -0.48
CA GLU A 98 -33.29 -31.47 -0.87
C GLU A 98 -33.23 -31.84 -2.37
N VAL A 99 -34.05 -32.80 -2.78
CA VAL A 99 -34.20 -33.17 -4.20
C VAL A 99 -34.60 -31.94 -5.03
N ASP A 100 -34.02 -31.79 -6.22
CA ASP A 100 -34.30 -30.71 -7.18
C ASP A 100 -34.01 -29.28 -6.65
N THR A 101 -33.26 -29.15 -5.54
CA THR A 101 -32.70 -27.86 -5.11
C THR A 101 -31.35 -27.59 -5.78
N PRO A 102 -30.95 -26.32 -5.94
CA PRO A 102 -29.64 -25.97 -6.50
C PRO A 102 -28.49 -26.63 -5.72
N VAL A 103 -27.47 -27.09 -6.46
CA VAL A 103 -26.32 -27.80 -5.89
C VAL A 103 -25.20 -26.81 -5.60
N LEU A 104 -24.84 -26.68 -4.33
CA LEU A 104 -23.64 -25.95 -3.92
C LEU A 104 -22.41 -26.80 -4.27
N CYS A 105 -21.53 -26.26 -5.12
CA CYS A 105 -20.28 -26.88 -5.53
C CYS A 105 -19.09 -26.01 -5.14
N THR A 106 -18.21 -26.55 -4.32
CA THR A 106 -16.99 -25.89 -3.85
C THR A 106 -15.77 -26.59 -4.45
N LEU A 107 -14.78 -25.82 -4.89
CA LEU A 107 -13.53 -26.33 -5.44
C LEU A 107 -12.33 -25.71 -4.71
N LEU A 108 -11.35 -26.55 -4.42
CA LEU A 108 -10.09 -26.15 -3.80
C LEU A 108 -8.92 -26.79 -4.54
N LEU A 109 -7.90 -26.01 -4.87
CA LEU A 109 -6.64 -26.43 -5.45
C LEU A 109 -5.50 -25.98 -4.53
N LYS A 110 -4.69 -26.94 -4.08
CA LYS A 110 -3.51 -26.68 -3.25
C LYS A 110 -2.33 -27.52 -3.74
N THR A 111 -1.14 -27.07 -3.37
CA THR A 111 0.09 -27.86 -3.46
C THR A 111 0.48 -28.41 -2.09
N ASP A 112 1.24 -29.49 -2.12
CA ASP A 112 1.92 -30.08 -0.98
C ASP A 112 3.36 -30.40 -1.41
N GLU A 113 4.33 -29.88 -0.65
CA GLU A 113 5.75 -29.96 -0.95
C GLU A 113 6.42 -30.98 -0.02
N VAL A 114 7.18 -31.93 -0.57
CA VAL A 114 7.83 -32.98 0.24
C VAL A 114 8.89 -32.44 1.20
N SER A 115 9.43 -31.26 0.95
CA SER A 115 10.39 -30.59 1.84
C SER A 115 10.50 -29.10 1.54
N ALA A 116 11.05 -28.33 2.49
CA ALA A 116 11.35 -26.92 2.33
C ALA A 116 12.41 -26.60 1.24
N ARG A 117 13.04 -27.62 0.63
CA ARG A 117 13.98 -27.44 -0.48
C ARG A 117 13.29 -27.28 -1.84
N VAL A 118 11.98 -27.49 -1.92
CA VAL A 118 11.19 -27.24 -3.13
C VAL A 118 10.84 -25.75 -3.17
N THR A 119 11.70 -24.95 -3.82
CA THR A 119 11.63 -23.48 -3.78
C THR A 119 11.05 -22.84 -5.05
N ASP A 120 10.80 -23.63 -6.09
CA ASP A 120 10.21 -23.13 -7.34
C ASP A 120 8.89 -22.39 -7.08
N LEU A 121 8.70 -21.24 -7.70
CA LEU A 121 7.47 -20.47 -7.51
C LEU A 121 6.27 -21.20 -8.10
N ILE A 122 5.10 -21.01 -7.48
CA ILE A 122 3.84 -21.58 -7.95
C ILE A 122 3.12 -20.51 -8.78
N GLN A 123 2.82 -20.83 -10.03
CA GLN A 123 1.93 -20.00 -10.84
C GLN A 123 0.48 -20.35 -10.51
N VAL A 124 -0.30 -19.32 -10.16
CA VAL A 124 -1.70 -19.48 -9.82
C VAL A 124 -2.47 -19.95 -11.04
N THR A 125 -3.24 -21.01 -10.86
CA THR A 125 -3.99 -21.63 -11.96
C THR A 125 -5.33 -22.12 -11.48
N ARG A 126 -6.22 -22.34 -12.44
CA ARG A 126 -7.55 -22.85 -12.24
C ARG A 126 -7.71 -24.21 -12.91
N PRO A 127 -8.34 -25.20 -12.25
CA PRO A 127 -8.67 -26.46 -12.91
C PRO A 127 -9.58 -26.28 -14.13
N LYS A 128 -9.25 -26.95 -15.25
CA LYS A 128 -10.10 -26.97 -16.46
C LYS A 128 -11.52 -27.49 -16.17
N LEU A 129 -11.70 -28.29 -15.11
CA LEU A 129 -12.99 -28.75 -14.61
C LEU A 129 -14.00 -27.60 -14.47
N VAL A 130 -13.60 -26.46 -13.91
CA VAL A 130 -14.52 -25.33 -13.70
C VAL A 130 -15.10 -24.84 -15.03
N GLN A 131 -14.33 -24.84 -16.12
CA GLN A 131 -14.86 -24.46 -17.44
C GLN A 131 -15.91 -25.46 -17.93
N GLN A 132 -15.71 -26.76 -17.65
CA GLN A 132 -16.64 -27.81 -18.02
C GLN A 132 -17.94 -27.73 -17.20
N LEU A 133 -17.84 -27.41 -15.90
CA LEU A 133 -19.00 -27.23 -15.03
C LEU A 133 -19.86 -26.05 -15.49
N ILE A 134 -19.26 -24.88 -15.72
CA ILE A 134 -19.98 -23.69 -16.18
C ILE A 134 -20.70 -23.92 -17.52
N ALA A 135 -20.10 -24.71 -18.41
CA ALA A 135 -20.69 -25.00 -19.72
C ALA A 135 -21.82 -26.03 -19.68
N ALA A 136 -21.95 -26.82 -18.61
CA ALA A 136 -22.83 -28.00 -18.58
C ALA A 136 -23.87 -28.00 -17.44
N CYS A 137 -23.66 -27.22 -16.37
CA CYS A 137 -24.44 -27.33 -15.13
C CYS A 137 -25.22 -26.05 -14.76
N HIS A 138 -25.53 -25.17 -15.72
CA HIS A 138 -26.34 -23.95 -15.53
C HIS A 138 -26.07 -23.21 -14.20
N PRO A 139 -24.99 -22.41 -14.10
CA PRO A 139 -24.75 -21.60 -12.91
C PRO A 139 -25.88 -20.60 -12.68
N VAL A 140 -26.26 -20.39 -11.42
CA VAL A 140 -27.31 -19.41 -11.05
C VAL A 140 -26.93 -18.02 -11.57
N GLY A 141 -27.89 -17.27 -12.10
CA GLY A 141 -27.65 -16.01 -12.84
C GLY A 141 -26.92 -14.90 -12.08
N GLN A 142 -26.85 -14.96 -10.75
CA GLN A 142 -26.07 -14.04 -9.91
C GLN A 142 -24.58 -14.42 -9.79
N THR A 143 -24.14 -15.52 -10.40
CA THR A 143 -22.75 -15.96 -10.36
C THR A 143 -21.84 -14.89 -11.01
N PRO A 144 -20.76 -14.44 -10.33
CA PRO A 144 -19.84 -13.48 -10.90
C PRO A 144 -19.15 -14.00 -12.16
N GLY A 145 -18.94 -13.14 -13.16
CA GLY A 145 -18.16 -13.44 -14.36
C GLY A 145 -18.85 -14.39 -15.35
N LEU A 146 -20.19 -14.45 -15.37
CA LEU A 146 -20.91 -15.22 -16.41
C LEU A 146 -20.78 -14.59 -17.80
N SER A 147 -20.76 -13.27 -17.88
CA SER A 147 -20.62 -12.50 -19.13
C SER A 147 -19.59 -11.39 -18.96
N VAL A 148 -19.04 -10.93 -20.10
CA VAL A 148 -18.24 -9.70 -20.15
C VAL A 148 -19.21 -8.52 -20.25
N LYS A 149 -19.07 -7.57 -19.33
CA LYS A 149 -19.84 -6.31 -19.32
C LYS A 149 -19.06 -5.27 -20.13
N ARG A 150 -19.75 -4.40 -20.86
CA ARG A 150 -19.10 -3.32 -21.64
C ARG A 150 -19.26 -1.99 -20.92
N LEU A 151 -18.16 -1.25 -20.77
CA LEU A 151 -18.16 0.10 -20.23
C LEU A 151 -18.11 1.11 -21.37
N ASP A 152 -19.10 1.99 -21.39
CA ASP A 152 -19.25 3.12 -22.29
C ASP A 152 -19.83 4.31 -21.52
N GLU A 153 -20.04 5.43 -22.20
CA GLU A 153 -20.54 6.68 -21.63
C GLU A 153 -21.94 6.52 -21.01
N GLU A 154 -22.78 5.65 -21.59
CA GLU A 154 -24.13 5.40 -21.11
C GLU A 154 -24.15 4.47 -19.88
N SER A 155 -23.26 3.47 -19.86
CA SER A 155 -23.18 2.49 -18.77
C SER A 155 -22.31 2.95 -17.60
N ALA A 156 -21.53 4.02 -17.75
CA ALA A 156 -20.66 4.59 -16.73
C ALA A 156 -21.35 4.87 -15.37
N PRO A 157 -22.55 5.49 -15.31
CA PRO A 157 -23.25 5.69 -14.03
C PRO A 157 -23.69 4.37 -13.38
N ALA A 158 -24.08 3.37 -14.18
CA ALA A 158 -24.47 2.06 -13.67
C ALA A 158 -23.25 1.30 -13.13
N PHE A 159 -22.10 1.41 -13.81
CA PHE A 159 -20.85 0.84 -13.35
C PHE A 159 -20.39 1.47 -12.02
N LEU A 160 -20.46 2.79 -11.87
CA LEU A 160 -20.12 3.43 -10.60
C LEU A 160 -20.98 2.92 -9.44
N ARG A 161 -22.30 2.76 -9.66
CA ARG A 161 -23.19 2.16 -8.66
C ARG A 161 -22.77 0.75 -8.26
N GLU A 162 -22.30 -0.06 -9.22
CA GLU A 162 -21.79 -1.40 -8.93
C GLU A 162 -20.46 -1.36 -8.16
N VAL A 163 -19.59 -0.39 -8.46
CA VAL A 163 -18.34 -0.15 -7.71
C VAL A 163 -18.64 0.19 -6.25
N GLU A 164 -19.59 1.09 -6.01
CA GLU A 164 -19.98 1.64 -4.68
C GLU A 164 -20.96 0.75 -3.91
N ARG A 165 -21.42 -0.35 -4.52
CA ARG A 165 -22.37 -1.27 -3.93
C ARG A 165 -21.77 -1.95 -2.69
N GLN A 166 -22.39 -1.72 -1.52
CA GLN A 166 -21.86 -2.16 -0.22
C GLN A 166 -22.01 -3.66 0.03
N ASP A 167 -23.03 -4.30 -0.53
CA ASP A 167 -23.30 -5.75 -0.45
C ASP A 167 -22.59 -6.54 -1.57
N ARG A 168 -21.70 -5.91 -2.34
CA ARG A 168 -20.90 -6.62 -3.36
C ARG A 168 -19.80 -7.44 -2.70
N GLU A 169 -19.84 -8.76 -2.86
CA GLU A 169 -18.83 -9.68 -2.29
C GLU A 169 -17.66 -10.01 -3.23
N HIS A 170 -17.75 -9.63 -4.51
CA HIS A 170 -16.78 -10.00 -5.54
C HIS A 170 -16.07 -8.78 -6.18
N PRO A 171 -14.82 -8.90 -6.63
CA PRO A 171 -14.13 -7.84 -7.37
C PRO A 171 -14.70 -7.61 -8.78
N LEU A 172 -14.43 -6.42 -9.31
CA LEU A 172 -14.64 -6.06 -10.72
C LEU A 172 -13.28 -5.94 -11.40
N VAL A 173 -13.11 -6.54 -12.57
CA VAL A 173 -11.86 -6.48 -13.34
C VAL A 173 -12.10 -5.74 -14.64
N LEU A 174 -11.51 -4.56 -14.76
CA LEU A 174 -11.57 -3.72 -15.94
C LEU A 174 -10.36 -3.98 -16.82
N THR A 175 -10.59 -4.39 -18.06
CA THR A 175 -9.54 -4.48 -19.09
C THR A 175 -9.79 -3.44 -20.17
N SER A 176 -8.79 -2.62 -20.42
CA SER A 176 -8.90 -1.54 -21.41
C SER A 176 -8.16 -1.86 -22.69
N CYS A 177 -8.71 -1.39 -23.79
CA CYS A 177 -8.11 -1.51 -25.10
C CYS A 177 -6.90 -0.58 -25.24
N ALA A 178 -5.83 -1.05 -25.88
CA ALA A 178 -4.68 -0.26 -26.25
C ALA A 178 -4.97 0.56 -27.53
N ARG A 179 -4.06 1.47 -27.88
CA ARG A 179 -4.22 2.35 -29.06
C ARG A 179 -4.34 1.60 -30.39
N ASP A 180 -3.82 0.38 -30.45
CA ASP A 180 -3.85 -0.50 -31.61
C ASP A 180 -5.12 -1.37 -31.69
N GLY A 181 -6.06 -1.22 -30.75
CA GLY A 181 -7.26 -2.03 -30.68
C GLY A 181 -7.08 -3.38 -29.96
N SER A 182 -5.88 -3.67 -29.45
CA SER A 182 -5.61 -4.92 -28.73
C SER A 182 -5.90 -4.80 -27.23
N TYR A 183 -6.28 -5.92 -26.61
CA TYR A 183 -6.35 -6.02 -25.15
C TYR A 183 -5.12 -6.77 -24.63
N PRO A 184 -4.60 -6.44 -23.44
CA PRO A 184 -3.52 -7.21 -22.81
C PRO A 184 -3.87 -8.70 -22.66
N VAL A 185 -5.13 -8.97 -22.33
CA VAL A 185 -5.76 -10.28 -22.34
C VAL A 185 -7.16 -10.11 -22.89
N ALA A 186 -7.57 -10.98 -23.82
CA ALA A 186 -8.91 -10.97 -24.37
C ALA A 186 -9.98 -11.00 -23.25
N PRO A 187 -11.01 -10.14 -23.26
CA PRO A 187 -12.01 -10.08 -22.20
C PRO A 187 -12.68 -11.43 -21.90
N ASP A 188 -13.06 -12.19 -22.94
CA ASP A 188 -13.65 -13.53 -22.79
C ASP A 188 -12.71 -14.54 -22.13
N ARG A 189 -11.39 -14.38 -22.35
CA ARG A 189 -10.36 -15.21 -21.75
C ARG A 189 -10.21 -14.90 -20.27
N LEU A 190 -10.17 -13.61 -19.88
CA LEU A 190 -10.20 -13.21 -18.47
C LEU A 190 -11.47 -13.72 -17.78
N ARG A 191 -12.64 -13.50 -18.40
CA ARG A 191 -13.92 -14.00 -17.89
C ARG A 191 -13.90 -15.52 -17.69
N SER A 192 -13.34 -16.25 -18.65
CA SER A 192 -13.20 -17.71 -18.56
C SER A 192 -12.34 -18.16 -17.38
N ILE A 193 -11.41 -17.34 -16.90
CA ILE A 193 -10.50 -17.67 -15.81
C ILE A 193 -11.13 -17.25 -14.47
N LEU A 194 -11.79 -16.10 -14.44
CA LEU A 194 -12.29 -15.43 -13.25
C LEU A 194 -13.74 -15.77 -12.86
N VAL A 195 -14.47 -16.57 -13.67
CA VAL A 195 -15.86 -16.96 -13.32
C VAL A 195 -15.98 -17.50 -11.88
N GLY A 196 -17.01 -17.06 -11.17
CA GLY A 196 -17.25 -17.31 -9.75
C GLY A 196 -16.42 -16.44 -8.80
N LEU A 197 -15.34 -15.81 -9.27
CA LEU A 197 -14.48 -14.94 -8.45
C LEU A 197 -14.71 -13.45 -8.69
N ALA A 198 -14.86 -13.03 -9.95
CA ALA A 198 -14.94 -11.61 -10.31
C ALA A 198 -15.73 -11.39 -11.61
N ASP A 199 -16.35 -10.22 -11.73
CA ASP A 199 -16.93 -9.74 -12.98
C ASP A 199 -15.86 -9.12 -13.87
N VAL A 200 -15.98 -9.32 -15.19
CA VAL A 200 -15.07 -8.72 -16.17
C VAL A 200 -15.80 -7.63 -16.94
N VAL A 201 -15.17 -6.47 -16.99
CA VAL A 201 -15.66 -5.29 -17.70
C VAL A 201 -14.62 -4.89 -18.75
N ASP A 202 -15.04 -4.71 -19.99
CA ASP A 202 -14.14 -4.24 -21.05
C ASP A 202 -14.38 -2.75 -21.36
N VAL A 203 -13.28 -2.05 -21.67
CA VAL A 203 -13.29 -0.65 -22.11
C VAL A 203 -12.79 -0.61 -23.55
N PRO A 204 -13.68 -0.48 -24.55
CA PRO A 204 -13.34 -0.47 -25.97
C PRO A 204 -12.52 0.76 -26.36
N ALA A 205 -11.78 0.71 -27.48
CA ALA A 205 -11.05 1.88 -28.00
C ALA A 205 -11.96 3.00 -28.54
N SER A 206 -13.25 2.73 -28.78
CA SER A 206 -14.19 3.66 -29.41
C SER A 206 -14.84 4.66 -28.45
N VAL A 207 -14.69 4.48 -27.14
CA VAL A 207 -15.41 5.25 -26.13
C VAL A 207 -14.61 6.48 -25.70
N ASP A 208 -15.30 7.54 -25.28
CA ASP A 208 -14.68 8.71 -24.68
C ASP A 208 -14.25 8.41 -23.24
N THR A 209 -12.99 8.03 -23.10
CA THR A 209 -12.37 7.73 -21.82
C THR A 209 -12.40 8.89 -20.84
N PHE A 210 -12.38 10.15 -21.31
CA PHE A 210 -12.40 11.31 -20.43
C PHE A 210 -13.79 11.53 -19.82
N ALA A 211 -14.85 11.36 -20.61
CA ALA A 211 -16.23 11.45 -20.14
C ALA A 211 -16.55 10.36 -19.09
N ILE A 212 -16.05 9.14 -19.33
CA ILE A 212 -16.19 8.04 -18.36
C ILE A 212 -15.38 8.33 -17.08
N GLU A 213 -14.16 8.86 -17.20
CA GLU A 213 -13.35 9.25 -16.03
C GLU A 213 -14.03 10.33 -15.18
N GLU A 214 -14.66 11.33 -15.80
CA GLU A 214 -15.39 12.38 -15.08
C GLU A 214 -16.58 11.81 -14.28
N THR A 215 -17.21 10.76 -14.80
CA THR A 215 -18.36 10.11 -14.15
C THR A 215 -17.93 9.13 -13.07
N VAL A 216 -17.04 8.19 -13.40
CA VAL A 216 -16.67 7.04 -12.55
C VAL A 216 -15.54 7.41 -11.58
N GLY A 217 -14.70 8.37 -11.94
CA GLY A 217 -13.50 8.73 -11.21
C GLY A 217 -12.28 7.91 -11.62
N ARG A 218 -11.14 8.59 -11.68
CA ARG A 218 -9.84 8.07 -12.13
C ARG A 218 -9.37 6.79 -11.41
N ARG A 219 -9.79 6.59 -10.16
CA ARG A 219 -9.34 5.47 -9.33
C ARG A 219 -9.86 4.12 -9.83
N TYR A 220 -11.08 4.09 -10.36
CA TYR A 220 -11.79 2.83 -10.65
C TYR A 220 -11.72 2.43 -12.12
N ILE A 221 -11.00 3.17 -12.94
CA ILE A 221 -10.93 2.95 -14.37
C ILE A 221 -9.53 2.51 -14.84
N SER A 222 -9.45 1.87 -16.00
CA SER A 222 -8.22 1.54 -16.70
C SER A 222 -8.30 2.08 -18.13
N PHE A 223 -7.17 2.56 -18.66
CA PHE A 223 -7.07 3.07 -20.03
C PHE A 223 -5.77 2.65 -20.71
N GLY A 224 -5.79 2.60 -22.03
CA GLY A 224 -4.59 2.47 -22.86
C GLY A 224 -3.89 1.13 -22.73
N GLY A 225 -4.64 0.03 -22.60
CA GLY A 225 -4.06 -1.30 -22.43
C GLY A 225 -3.71 -1.64 -20.98
N ALA A 226 -4.34 -1.00 -20.01
CA ALA A 226 -4.19 -1.32 -18.58
C ALA A 226 -5.29 -2.28 -18.10
N ILE A 227 -5.02 -2.98 -17.00
CA ILE A 227 -6.01 -3.78 -16.26
C ILE A 227 -6.16 -3.18 -14.86
N ASN A 228 -7.38 -2.94 -14.39
CA ASN A 228 -7.65 -2.47 -13.03
C ASN A 228 -8.58 -3.46 -12.32
N ILE A 229 -8.22 -3.87 -11.10
CA ILE A 229 -9.01 -4.75 -10.26
C ILE A 229 -9.59 -3.92 -9.12
N VAL A 230 -10.91 -3.77 -9.08
CA VAL A 230 -11.63 -3.01 -8.05
C VAL A 230 -12.28 -3.97 -7.06
N PHE A 231 -11.73 -4.03 -5.85
CA PHE A 231 -12.24 -4.91 -4.79
C PHE A 231 -13.56 -4.39 -4.19
N PRO A 232 -14.31 -5.23 -3.46
CA PRO A 232 -15.46 -4.83 -2.67
C PRO A 232 -15.24 -3.58 -1.80
N VAL A 233 -16.33 -2.88 -1.49
CA VAL A 233 -16.32 -1.70 -0.61
C VAL A 233 -15.85 -2.12 0.78
N ARG A 234 -14.98 -1.30 1.37
CA ARG A 234 -14.44 -1.46 2.72
C ARG A 234 -14.66 -0.18 3.53
N GLN A 235 -14.79 -0.35 4.84
CA GLN A 235 -14.90 0.77 5.77
C GLN A 235 -13.51 1.19 6.26
N GLY A 236 -13.06 2.38 5.87
CA GLY A 236 -11.83 3.00 6.35
C GLY A 236 -12.06 4.10 7.38
N THR A 237 -11.00 4.68 7.95
CA THR A 237 -11.12 5.85 8.84
C THR A 237 -11.76 7.07 8.18
N ARG A 238 -11.62 7.24 6.87
CA ARG A 238 -12.15 8.37 6.09
C ARG A 238 -13.50 8.11 5.42
N GLY A 239 -14.14 6.98 5.74
CA GLY A 239 -15.39 6.54 5.12
C GLY A 239 -15.21 5.29 4.27
N LEU A 240 -16.21 5.00 3.43
CA LEU A 240 -16.21 3.86 2.53
C LEU A 240 -15.22 4.09 1.38
N PHE A 241 -14.45 3.06 1.02
CA PHE A 241 -13.55 3.09 -0.12
C PHE A 241 -13.40 1.69 -0.73
N CYS A 242 -12.93 1.61 -1.98
CA CYS A 242 -12.62 0.35 -2.64
C CYS A 242 -11.12 0.29 -2.92
N ASP A 243 -10.47 -0.81 -2.54
CA ASP A 243 -9.09 -1.07 -2.94
C ASP A 243 -9.00 -1.34 -4.44
N THR A 244 -7.88 -0.95 -5.03
CA THR A 244 -7.64 -1.12 -6.46
C THR A 244 -6.24 -1.65 -6.71
N VAL A 245 -6.10 -2.61 -7.63
CA VAL A 245 -4.81 -3.05 -8.16
C VAL A 245 -4.80 -2.73 -9.65
N LEU A 246 -4.03 -1.71 -10.03
CA LEU A 246 -3.87 -1.25 -11.40
C LEU A 246 -2.57 -1.81 -11.98
N LEU A 247 -2.68 -2.66 -12.99
CA LEU A 247 -1.58 -3.13 -13.82
C LEU A 247 -1.47 -2.22 -15.04
N ARG A 248 -0.42 -1.41 -15.08
CA ARG A 248 -0.14 -0.47 -16.17
C ARG A 248 0.49 -1.19 -17.37
N PRO A 249 0.45 -0.60 -18.58
CA PRO A 249 1.00 -1.23 -19.78
C PRO A 249 2.49 -1.60 -19.67
N ASP A 250 3.29 -0.79 -18.97
CA ASP A 250 4.71 -1.03 -18.70
C ASP A 250 4.93 -2.23 -17.77
N GLU A 251 4.13 -2.34 -16.70
CA GLU A 251 4.15 -3.49 -15.79
C GLU A 251 3.71 -4.77 -16.50
N ILE A 252 2.66 -4.70 -17.31
CA ILE A 252 2.16 -5.80 -18.15
C ILE A 252 3.26 -6.30 -19.09
N THR A 253 3.96 -5.37 -19.76
CA THR A 253 5.06 -5.69 -20.67
C THR A 253 6.22 -6.35 -19.89
N ALA A 254 6.53 -5.87 -18.69
CA ALA A 254 7.56 -6.46 -17.84
C ALA A 254 7.20 -7.90 -17.42
N ILE A 255 5.95 -8.15 -17.02
CA ILE A 255 5.45 -9.50 -16.67
C ILE A 255 5.62 -10.46 -17.85
N GLN A 256 5.20 -10.04 -19.05
CA GLN A 256 5.34 -10.84 -20.27
C GLN A 256 6.82 -11.15 -20.59
N ASN A 257 7.71 -10.17 -20.46
CA ASN A 257 9.14 -10.34 -20.71
C ASN A 257 9.80 -11.33 -19.72
N THR A 258 9.29 -11.44 -18.49
CA THR A 258 9.74 -12.44 -17.51
C THR A 258 9.19 -13.85 -17.77
N GLY A 259 8.35 -14.03 -18.80
CA GLY A 259 7.72 -15.31 -19.14
C GLY A 259 6.50 -15.67 -18.27
N ASN A 260 5.99 -14.73 -17.48
CA ASN A 260 4.79 -14.91 -16.67
C ASN A 260 3.53 -14.58 -17.47
N SER A 261 2.44 -15.28 -17.15
CA SER A 261 1.11 -15.03 -17.76
C SER A 261 0.40 -13.91 -17.01
N ILE A 262 -0.09 -12.91 -17.75
CA ILE A 262 -0.90 -11.81 -17.19
C ILE A 262 -2.15 -12.39 -16.51
N GLU A 263 -2.74 -13.43 -17.08
CA GLU A 263 -3.91 -14.06 -16.48
C GLU A 263 -3.61 -14.71 -15.13
N SER A 264 -2.41 -15.30 -14.98
CA SER A 264 -1.95 -15.83 -13.70
C SER A 264 -1.75 -14.71 -12.68
N GLU A 265 -1.25 -13.55 -13.10
CA GLU A 265 -1.05 -12.40 -12.21
C GLU A 265 -2.37 -11.80 -11.73
N VAL A 266 -3.32 -11.59 -12.64
CA VAL A 266 -4.67 -11.11 -12.30
C VAL A 266 -5.38 -12.11 -11.38
N LEU A 267 -5.29 -13.41 -11.68
CA LEU A 267 -5.85 -14.45 -10.82
C LEU A 267 -5.15 -14.48 -9.45
N ALA A 268 -3.83 -14.30 -9.38
CA ALA A 268 -3.08 -14.23 -8.13
C ALA A 268 -3.53 -13.05 -7.26
N ALA A 269 -3.66 -11.86 -7.84
CA ALA A 269 -4.12 -10.67 -7.12
C ALA A 269 -5.52 -10.86 -6.51
N ILE A 270 -6.44 -11.53 -7.22
CA ILE A 270 -7.79 -11.81 -6.73
C ILE A 270 -7.76 -12.91 -5.66
N THR A 271 -7.13 -14.05 -5.97
CA THR A 271 -7.07 -15.22 -5.08
C THR A 271 -6.31 -14.94 -3.80
N HIS A 272 -5.39 -13.98 -3.77
CA HIS A 272 -4.75 -13.52 -2.54
C HIS A 272 -5.77 -13.10 -1.47
N ARG A 273 -6.87 -12.47 -1.89
CA ARG A 273 -7.93 -12.00 -0.98
C ARG A 273 -9.10 -12.98 -0.87
N THR A 274 -9.40 -13.73 -1.93
CA THR A 274 -10.59 -14.59 -1.96
C THR A 274 -10.33 -16.03 -1.51
N ASN A 275 -9.11 -16.56 -1.65
CA ASN A 275 -8.84 -17.98 -1.37
C ASN A 275 -9.17 -18.38 0.05
N LEU A 276 -8.79 -17.55 1.03
CA LEU A 276 -8.95 -17.90 2.44
C LEU A 276 -10.44 -17.98 2.84
N PRO A 277 -11.28 -16.95 2.58
CA PRO A 277 -12.73 -17.05 2.79
C PRO A 277 -13.39 -18.25 2.08
N TYR A 278 -13.08 -18.47 0.79
CA TYR A 278 -13.63 -19.61 0.06
C TYR A 278 -13.15 -20.96 0.60
N SER A 279 -11.93 -21.04 1.14
CA SER A 279 -11.41 -22.27 1.74
C SER A 279 -12.13 -22.65 3.03
N TRP A 280 -12.63 -21.69 3.81
CA TRP A 280 -13.42 -21.98 5.01
C TRP A 280 -14.82 -22.47 4.70
N ARG A 281 -15.39 -22.01 3.58
CA ARG A 281 -16.70 -22.45 3.07
C ARG A 281 -16.60 -23.74 2.26
N HIS A 282 -15.39 -24.24 2.00
CA HIS A 282 -15.19 -25.46 1.23
C HIS A 282 -15.75 -26.69 1.97
N ILE A 283 -16.52 -27.51 1.26
CA ILE A 283 -17.03 -28.79 1.78
C ILE A 283 -15.88 -29.80 1.72
N THR A 284 -15.18 -29.97 2.83
CA THR A 284 -13.97 -30.80 2.88
C THR A 284 -14.32 -32.29 3.00
N PRO A 285 -13.37 -33.19 2.70
CA PRO A 285 -13.55 -34.62 2.96
C PRO A 285 -13.88 -34.93 4.43
N GLU A 286 -13.37 -34.14 5.36
CA GLU A 286 -13.65 -34.26 6.79
C GLU A 286 -15.11 -33.88 7.09
N THR A 287 -15.63 -32.79 6.52
CA THR A 287 -17.06 -32.41 6.62
C THR A 287 -17.98 -33.53 6.12
N VAL A 288 -17.67 -34.11 4.96
CA VAL A 288 -18.48 -35.23 4.42
C VAL A 288 -18.33 -36.48 5.28
N SER A 289 -17.14 -36.74 5.82
CA SER A 289 -16.90 -37.87 6.74
C SER A 289 -17.76 -37.78 7.98
N GLN A 290 -17.85 -36.59 8.57
CA GLN A 290 -18.66 -36.30 9.73
C GLN A 290 -20.15 -36.42 9.41
N ALA A 291 -20.60 -35.91 8.27
CA ALA A 291 -21.99 -36.06 7.82
C ALA A 291 -22.38 -37.54 7.62
N VAL A 292 -21.50 -38.35 7.02
CA VAL A 292 -21.71 -39.79 6.88
C VAL A 292 -21.80 -40.48 8.25
N LEU A 293 -20.89 -40.15 9.17
CA LEU A 293 -20.91 -40.72 10.52
C LEU A 293 -22.19 -40.35 11.27
N ARG A 294 -22.58 -39.07 11.25
CA ARG A 294 -23.83 -38.59 11.87
C ARG A 294 -25.06 -39.35 11.36
N LYS A 295 -25.15 -39.60 10.04
CA LYS A 295 -26.26 -40.37 9.46
C LYS A 295 -26.22 -41.85 9.87
N GLN A 296 -25.04 -42.46 9.92
CA GLN A 296 -24.90 -43.84 10.42
C GLN A 296 -25.31 -43.96 11.89
N LEU A 297 -24.94 -42.99 12.72
CA LEU A 297 -25.34 -42.92 14.13
C LEU A 297 -26.85 -42.76 14.28
N ALA A 298 -27.46 -41.79 13.59
CA ALA A 298 -28.91 -41.59 13.62
C ALA A 298 -29.69 -42.87 13.28
N ARG A 299 -29.27 -43.60 12.25
CA ARG A 299 -29.89 -44.88 11.88
C ARG A 299 -29.65 -45.99 12.91
N ALA A 300 -28.48 -46.01 13.56
CA ALA A 300 -28.20 -46.98 14.61
C ALA A 300 -29.12 -46.73 15.83
N ILE A 301 -29.32 -45.46 16.19
CA ILE A 301 -30.24 -45.03 17.25
C ILE A 301 -31.69 -45.41 16.90
N GLU A 302 -32.16 -45.09 15.68
CA GLU A 302 -33.51 -45.47 15.23
C GLU A 302 -33.73 -46.98 15.27
N ARG A 303 -32.75 -47.78 14.80
CA ARG A 303 -32.81 -49.24 14.87
C ARG A 303 -32.87 -49.71 16.31
N ALA A 304 -32.01 -49.20 17.19
CA ALA A 304 -31.99 -49.55 18.61
C ALA A 304 -33.32 -49.22 19.31
N ASN A 305 -33.92 -48.06 19.04
CA ASN A 305 -35.22 -47.66 19.58
C ASN A 305 -36.38 -48.53 19.06
N SER A 306 -36.27 -49.04 17.82
CA SER A 306 -37.29 -49.91 17.24
C SER A 306 -37.20 -51.37 17.70
N SER A 307 -36.02 -51.84 18.11
CA SER A 307 -35.80 -53.16 18.70
C SER A 307 -35.77 -53.07 20.22
N ASN A 308 -36.91 -53.27 20.88
CA ASN A 308 -36.99 -53.39 22.35
C ASN A 308 -35.98 -54.44 22.87
N HIS A 309 -34.75 -54.07 23.30
CA HIS A 309 -33.92 -54.62 24.41
C HIS A 309 -32.42 -54.21 24.38
N SER A 310 -31.93 -53.65 25.51
CA SER A 310 -30.67 -53.89 26.27
C SER A 310 -30.18 -52.57 26.90
N ASP A 311 -30.09 -52.49 28.22
CA ASP A 311 -29.64 -51.28 28.96
C ASP A 311 -28.21 -50.83 28.55
N GLU A 312 -27.33 -51.77 28.17
CA GLU A 312 -25.99 -51.46 27.63
C GLU A 312 -26.04 -50.77 26.27
N LEU A 313 -27.06 -51.09 25.45
CA LEU A 313 -27.25 -50.47 24.16
C LEU A 313 -27.76 -49.04 24.36
N THR A 314 -28.63 -48.80 25.35
CA THR A 314 -29.09 -47.46 25.73
C THR A 314 -27.94 -46.58 26.21
N GLU A 315 -27.06 -47.08 27.09
CA GLU A 315 -25.89 -46.32 27.56
C GLU A 315 -24.90 -45.99 26.42
N TYR A 316 -24.69 -46.91 25.48
CA TYR A 316 -23.89 -46.65 24.27
C TYR A 316 -24.55 -45.62 23.34
N THR A 317 -25.89 -45.65 23.26
CA THR A 317 -26.68 -44.69 22.47
C THR A 317 -26.56 -43.28 23.07
N GLU A 318 -26.68 -43.15 24.39
CA GLU A 318 -26.51 -41.89 25.11
C GLU A 318 -25.08 -41.32 24.97
N LEU A 319 -24.04 -42.17 25.03
CA LEU A 319 -22.65 -41.76 24.79
C LEU A 319 -22.43 -41.24 23.37
N LEU A 320 -23.06 -41.86 22.37
CA LEU A 320 -22.98 -41.42 20.98
C LEU A 320 -23.73 -40.11 20.74
N GLU A 321 -24.90 -39.93 21.36
CA GLU A 321 -25.64 -38.67 21.32
C GLU A 321 -24.86 -37.53 21.99
N ALA A 322 -24.23 -37.79 23.14
CA ALA A 322 -23.37 -36.82 23.81
C ALA A 322 -22.16 -36.43 22.94
N ALA A 323 -21.53 -37.39 22.26
CA ALA A 323 -20.43 -37.12 21.33
C ALA A 323 -20.88 -36.31 20.10
N ASP A 324 -22.06 -36.57 19.54
CA ASP A 324 -22.60 -35.75 18.44
C ASP A 324 -22.91 -34.32 18.91
N GLN A 325 -23.46 -34.17 20.11
CA GLN A 325 -23.73 -32.87 20.71
C GLN A 325 -22.44 -32.07 20.96
N GLU A 326 -21.38 -32.72 21.47
CA GLU A 326 -20.06 -32.11 21.63
C GLU A 326 -19.46 -31.69 20.28
N LEU A 327 -19.54 -32.56 19.25
CA LEU A 327 -19.09 -32.22 17.90
C LEU A 327 -19.83 -31.01 17.32
N ARG A 328 -21.16 -30.94 17.50
CA ARG A 328 -21.94 -29.77 17.07
C ARG A 328 -21.52 -28.51 17.81
N SER A 329 -21.33 -28.59 19.12
CA SER A 329 -20.84 -27.46 19.91
C SER A 329 -19.46 -26.99 19.45
N LYS A 330 -18.57 -27.91 19.05
CA LYS A 330 -17.24 -27.57 18.52
C LYS A 330 -17.32 -26.99 17.10
N ASP A 331 -18.23 -27.48 16.26
CA ASP A 331 -18.49 -26.90 14.94
C ASP A 331 -19.00 -25.44 15.08
N ASP A 332 -19.90 -25.19 16.03
CA ASP A 332 -20.42 -23.85 16.32
C ASP A 332 -19.32 -22.92 16.88
N GLU A 333 -18.48 -23.42 17.79
CA GLU A 333 -17.31 -22.69 18.30
C GLU A 333 -16.32 -22.36 17.17
N LEU A 334 -16.06 -23.30 16.26
CA LEU A 334 -15.21 -23.06 15.09
C LEU A 334 -15.83 -22.03 14.13
N ALA A 335 -17.14 -22.09 13.90
CA ALA A 335 -17.85 -21.10 13.09
C ALA A 335 -17.77 -19.71 13.70
N PHE A 336 -17.93 -19.60 15.02
CA PHE A 336 -17.79 -18.35 15.76
C PHE A 336 -16.35 -17.80 15.66
N VAL A 337 -15.33 -18.61 15.96
CA VAL A 337 -13.91 -18.21 15.88
C VAL A 337 -13.53 -17.81 14.45
N ARG A 338 -14.04 -18.51 13.43
CA ARG A 338 -13.84 -18.13 12.03
C ARG A 338 -14.46 -16.76 11.74
N GLY A 339 -15.69 -16.50 12.19
CA GLY A 339 -16.33 -15.19 12.05
C GLY A 339 -15.56 -14.07 12.75
N GLU A 340 -15.05 -14.31 13.96
CA GLU A 340 -14.17 -13.36 14.65
C GLU A 340 -12.87 -13.11 13.88
N TYR A 341 -12.25 -14.16 13.35
CA TYR A 341 -11.03 -14.03 12.56
C TYR A 341 -11.30 -13.27 11.25
N GLU A 342 -12.42 -13.53 10.58
CA GLU A 342 -12.87 -12.80 9.39
C GLU A 342 -13.05 -11.29 9.71
N SER A 343 -13.66 -10.97 10.86
CA SER A 343 -13.75 -9.60 11.36
C SER A 343 -12.36 -8.99 11.66
N LYS A 344 -11.43 -9.76 12.22
CA LYS A 344 -10.08 -9.29 12.52
C LYS A 344 -9.22 -9.10 11.27
N VAL A 345 -9.43 -9.90 10.24
CA VAL A 345 -8.82 -9.67 8.93
C VAL A 345 -9.33 -8.36 8.35
N LEU A 346 -10.64 -8.11 8.37
CA LEU A 346 -11.21 -6.83 7.95
C LEU A 346 -10.65 -5.64 8.76
N ASP A 347 -10.49 -5.79 10.08
CA ASP A 347 -9.85 -4.78 10.95
C ASP A 347 -8.39 -4.53 10.55
N THR A 348 -7.63 -5.59 10.27
CA THR A 348 -6.22 -5.49 9.89
C THR A 348 -6.07 -4.80 8.54
N GLU A 349 -6.88 -5.17 7.57
CA GLU A 349 -6.93 -4.53 6.25
C GLU A 349 -7.36 -3.06 6.35
N ARG A 350 -8.30 -2.73 7.24
CA ARG A 350 -8.67 -1.35 7.56
C ARG A 350 -7.48 -0.58 8.10
N LEU A 351 -6.74 -1.15 9.05
CA LEU A 351 -5.53 -0.52 9.60
C LEU A 351 -4.43 -0.35 8.55
N GLU A 352 -4.25 -1.31 7.65
CA GLU A 352 -3.31 -1.19 6.53
C GLU A 352 -3.72 -0.08 5.56
N ALA A 353 -5.01 0.04 5.25
CA ALA A 353 -5.54 1.15 4.45
C ALA A 353 -5.39 2.50 5.16
N ASP A 354 -5.57 2.54 6.48
CA ASP A 354 -5.33 3.74 7.29
C ASP A 354 -3.84 4.12 7.24
N ILE A 355 -2.93 3.14 7.34
CA ILE A 355 -1.48 3.33 7.18
C ILE A 355 -1.17 3.84 5.77
N ALA A 356 -1.75 3.25 4.72
CA ALA A 356 -1.54 3.69 3.35
C ALA A 356 -2.10 5.11 3.13
N GLY A 357 -3.28 5.41 3.65
CA GLY A 357 -3.90 6.74 3.59
C GLY A 357 -3.11 7.79 4.38
N LEU A 358 -2.56 7.43 5.54
CA LEU A 358 -1.66 8.28 6.32
C LEU A 358 -0.32 8.47 5.60
N LYS A 359 0.25 7.42 4.99
CA LYS A 359 1.44 7.51 4.15
C LYS A 359 1.20 8.40 2.93
N HIS A 360 0.06 8.29 2.26
CA HIS A 360 -0.30 9.16 1.15
C HIS A 360 -0.61 10.59 1.59
N ALA A 361 -1.16 10.80 2.79
CA ALA A 361 -1.36 12.14 3.35
C ALA A 361 -0.04 12.77 3.82
N LEU A 362 0.90 11.97 4.32
CA LEU A 362 2.28 12.36 4.59
C LEU A 362 3.01 12.66 3.29
N ALA A 363 2.95 11.77 2.30
CA ALA A 363 3.55 11.97 0.97
C ALA A 363 2.90 13.13 0.22
N GLY A 364 1.60 13.38 0.40
CA GLY A 364 0.86 14.50 -0.16
C GLY A 364 1.24 15.82 0.50
N ARG A 365 1.44 15.81 1.84
CA ARG A 365 2.06 16.93 2.56
C ARG A 365 3.51 17.15 2.12
N HIS A 366 4.26 16.07 1.89
CA HIS A 366 5.60 16.11 1.36
C HIS A 366 5.65 16.53 -0.12
N SER A 367 4.63 16.29 -0.95
CA SER A 367 4.59 16.75 -2.35
C SER A 367 4.19 18.22 -2.49
N SER A 368 3.33 18.71 -1.59
CA SER A 368 3.11 20.15 -1.41
C SER A 368 4.33 20.83 -0.82
N GLU A 369 5.12 20.13 -0.01
CA GLU A 369 6.44 20.59 0.41
C GLU A 369 7.49 20.43 -0.70
N ASP A 370 7.46 19.44 -1.59
CA ASP A 370 8.54 19.16 -2.58
C ASP A 370 8.57 20.17 -3.73
N THR A 371 7.42 20.70 -4.14
CA THR A 371 7.39 21.80 -5.12
C THR A 371 7.91 23.11 -4.50
N GLN A 372 7.79 23.26 -3.17
CA GLN A 372 8.39 24.34 -2.40
C GLN A 372 9.83 24.01 -1.94
N ALA A 373 10.19 22.74 -1.81
CA ALA A 373 11.46 22.29 -1.26
C ALA A 373 12.55 22.31 -2.31
N ASP A 374 12.27 22.14 -3.60
CA ASP A 374 13.31 22.36 -4.62
C ASP A 374 13.70 23.85 -4.70
N GLU A 375 12.74 24.77 -4.57
CA GLU A 375 13.03 26.22 -4.46
C GLU A 375 13.66 26.61 -3.11
N VAL A 376 13.19 26.02 -2.00
CA VAL A 376 13.70 26.33 -0.64
C VAL A 376 15.05 25.64 -0.38
N VAL A 377 15.32 24.43 -0.89
CA VAL A 377 16.62 23.76 -0.80
C VAL A 377 17.65 24.47 -1.67
N GLN A 378 17.27 24.95 -2.87
CA GLN A 378 18.14 25.85 -3.63
C GLN A 378 18.38 27.18 -2.91
N ALA A 379 17.36 27.78 -2.27
CA ALA A 379 17.50 29.02 -1.51
C ALA A 379 18.28 28.86 -0.17
N LEU A 380 18.27 27.66 0.43
CA LEU A 380 18.96 27.34 1.69
C LEU A 380 20.38 26.78 1.49
N THR A 381 20.75 26.44 0.26
CA THR A 381 22.12 25.97 -0.05
C THR A 381 23.19 26.99 0.38
N PRO A 382 23.05 28.31 0.10
CA PRO A 382 23.99 29.32 0.59
C PRO A 382 24.04 29.39 2.12
N LEU A 383 22.89 29.29 2.80
CA LEU A 383 22.83 29.32 4.27
C LEU A 383 23.50 28.09 4.88
N ARG A 384 23.34 26.90 4.27
CA ARG A 384 23.97 25.66 4.72
C ARG A 384 25.49 25.71 4.59
N GLU A 385 26.01 26.30 3.52
CA GLU A 385 27.45 26.52 3.33
C GLU A 385 28.02 27.50 4.36
N LEU A 386 27.30 28.60 4.63
CA LEU A 386 27.68 29.58 5.65
C LEU A 386 27.70 28.96 7.06
N VAL A 387 26.67 28.20 7.42
CA VAL A 387 26.61 27.49 8.72
C VAL A 387 27.72 26.44 8.83
N ALA A 388 28.00 25.70 7.75
CA ALA A 388 29.09 24.72 7.74
C ALA A 388 30.48 25.37 7.93
N ALA A 389 30.71 26.57 7.37
CA ALA A 389 31.96 27.32 7.58
C ALA A 389 32.15 27.76 9.04
N VAL A 390 31.06 28.13 9.71
CA VAL A 390 31.07 28.49 11.14
C VAL A 390 31.33 27.27 12.02
N VAL A 391 30.69 26.12 11.74
CA VAL A 391 30.92 24.87 12.46
C VAL A 391 32.38 24.41 12.32
N LYS A 392 33.01 24.68 11.16
CA LYS A 392 34.45 24.44 10.92
C LYS A 392 35.36 25.52 11.50
N ALA A 393 34.82 26.52 12.19
CA ALA A 393 35.51 27.64 12.84
C ALA A 393 36.47 28.45 11.94
N ASN A 394 36.25 28.46 10.63
CA ASN A 394 37.07 29.21 9.69
C ASN A 394 36.25 30.02 8.65
N PRO A 395 35.20 30.77 9.06
CA PRO A 395 34.49 31.64 8.14
C PRO A 395 35.35 32.86 7.78
N SER A 396 35.18 33.38 6.57
CA SER A 396 35.71 34.69 6.16
C SER A 396 34.88 35.83 6.75
N ILE A 397 35.38 37.06 6.77
CA ILE A 397 34.62 38.25 7.23
C ILE A 397 33.41 38.49 6.31
N GLN A 398 33.56 38.29 4.99
CA GLN A 398 32.44 38.36 4.05
C GLN A 398 31.35 37.33 4.40
N GLN A 399 31.72 36.05 4.59
CA GLN A 399 30.78 35.00 4.97
C GLN A 399 30.09 35.31 6.30
N SER A 400 30.80 35.96 7.21
CA SER A 400 30.25 36.39 8.50
C SER A 400 29.15 37.45 8.34
N LEU A 401 29.31 38.39 7.40
CA LEU A 401 28.29 39.41 7.09
C LEU A 401 27.07 38.79 6.39
N GLU A 402 27.31 37.92 5.42
CA GLU A 402 26.23 37.25 4.68
C GLU A 402 25.39 36.39 5.62
N LEU A 403 26.04 35.69 6.56
CA LEU A 403 25.34 34.90 7.57
C LEU A 403 24.49 35.78 8.49
N ILE A 404 25.04 36.88 9.02
CA ILE A 404 24.29 37.70 9.99
C ILE A 404 23.07 38.38 9.34
N VAL A 405 23.20 38.85 8.09
CA VAL A 405 22.07 39.42 7.33
C VAL A 405 21.03 38.36 7.02
N SER A 406 21.45 37.14 6.70
CA SER A 406 20.52 36.03 6.44
C SER A 406 19.76 35.60 7.70
N LEU A 407 20.41 35.64 8.88
CA LEU A 407 19.78 35.28 10.15
C LEU A 407 18.89 36.40 10.71
N TYR A 408 19.23 37.66 10.47
CA TYR A 408 18.54 38.82 11.05
C TYR A 408 18.20 39.92 10.02
N PRO A 409 17.50 39.60 8.91
CA PRO A 409 17.19 40.58 7.85
C PRO A 409 16.28 41.71 8.33
N GLU A 410 15.49 41.44 9.38
CA GLU A 410 14.62 42.42 10.00
C GLU A 410 15.35 43.39 10.94
N ARG A 411 16.61 43.13 11.30
CA ARG A 411 17.36 43.90 12.30
C ARG A 411 18.62 44.55 11.77
N ILE A 412 19.30 43.91 10.82
CA ILE A 412 20.58 44.37 10.27
C ILE A 412 20.46 44.57 8.76
N VAL A 413 21.02 45.68 8.29
CA VAL A 413 21.29 45.93 6.88
C VAL A 413 22.79 46.11 6.71
N VAL A 414 23.37 45.41 5.73
CA VAL A 414 24.79 45.56 5.37
C VAL A 414 24.86 46.27 4.03
N LEU A 415 25.64 47.36 3.97
CA LEU A 415 25.85 48.11 2.74
C LEU A 415 26.90 47.43 1.84
N ASP A 416 26.85 47.67 0.53
CA ASP A 416 27.82 47.14 -0.43
C ASP A 416 29.27 47.54 -0.09
N THR A 417 29.43 48.72 0.53
CA THR A 417 30.73 49.20 1.04
C THR A 417 31.29 48.29 2.14
N ALA A 418 30.43 47.75 3.01
CA ALA A 418 30.84 46.83 4.07
C ALA A 418 31.20 45.44 3.52
N ILE A 419 30.47 44.96 2.50
CA ILE A 419 30.83 43.71 1.80
C ILE A 419 32.18 43.88 1.09
N THR A 420 32.40 45.03 0.45
CA THR A 420 33.65 45.33 -0.25
C THR A 420 34.83 45.40 0.73
N SER A 421 34.69 46.09 1.86
CA SER A 421 35.75 46.16 2.88
C SER A 421 36.07 44.80 3.50
N ALA A 422 35.06 43.93 3.65
CA ALA A 422 35.24 42.58 4.17
C ALA A 422 36.04 41.72 3.19
N LYS A 423 35.68 41.76 1.91
CA LYS A 423 36.43 41.08 0.83
C LYS A 423 37.89 41.51 0.78
N ASP A 424 38.16 42.81 0.89
CA ASP A 424 39.53 43.31 0.88
C ASP A 424 40.33 42.85 2.09
N SER A 425 39.69 42.75 3.26
CA SER A 425 40.32 42.25 4.48
C SER A 425 40.58 40.75 4.42
N ASP A 426 39.64 39.98 3.86
CA ASP A 426 39.79 38.54 3.61
C ASP A 426 40.93 38.27 2.61
N ARG A 427 41.01 39.03 1.51
CA ARG A 427 42.14 38.99 0.55
C ARG A 427 43.46 39.38 1.19
N GLY A 428 43.44 40.28 2.16
CA GLY A 428 44.59 40.67 2.98
C GLY A 428 45.03 39.61 4.00
N GLY A 429 44.40 38.42 4.02
CA GLY A 429 44.77 37.30 4.87
C GLY A 429 44.18 37.33 6.27
N SER A 430 43.10 38.08 6.50
CA SER A 430 42.43 38.13 7.80
C SER A 430 41.83 36.79 8.19
N ARG A 431 42.03 36.39 9.45
CA ARG A 431 41.45 35.17 10.05
C ARG A 431 40.39 35.49 11.11
N LEU A 432 39.82 36.69 11.05
CA LEU A 432 38.95 37.23 12.08
C LEU A 432 37.45 36.99 11.84
N GLY A 433 37.06 36.18 10.86
CA GLY A 433 35.64 35.95 10.57
C GLY A 433 34.86 35.36 11.75
N ALA A 434 35.42 34.38 12.47
CA ALA A 434 34.77 33.85 13.68
C ALA A 434 34.53 34.95 14.74
N LYS A 435 35.49 35.89 14.89
CA LYS A 435 35.35 37.03 15.80
C LYS A 435 34.35 38.06 15.29
N ALA A 436 34.27 38.24 13.97
CA ALA A 436 33.28 39.09 13.33
C ALA A 436 31.86 38.58 13.60
N ILE A 437 31.63 37.27 13.48
CA ILE A 437 30.33 36.64 13.82
C ILE A 437 29.98 36.88 15.28
N GLU A 438 30.90 36.64 16.22
CA GLU A 438 30.64 36.85 17.65
C GLU A 438 30.18 38.29 17.94
N LEU A 439 30.89 39.28 17.37
CA LEU A 439 30.58 40.69 17.56
C LEU A 439 29.28 41.10 16.87
N MET A 440 29.04 40.64 15.65
CA MET A 440 27.82 40.97 14.90
C MET A 440 26.59 40.24 15.43
N PHE A 441 26.74 39.05 16.02
CA PHE A 441 25.65 38.35 16.70
C PHE A 441 25.18 39.14 17.92
N LYS A 442 26.10 39.58 18.78
CA LYS A 442 25.79 40.46 19.93
C LYS A 442 25.18 41.80 19.48
N LEU A 443 25.59 42.29 18.31
CA LEU A 443 25.02 43.48 17.67
C LEU A 443 23.55 43.26 17.26
N ALA A 444 23.26 42.12 16.63
CA ALA A 444 21.93 41.74 16.14
C ALA A 444 20.95 41.27 17.24
N SER A 445 21.48 40.77 18.36
CA SER A 445 20.70 40.26 19.49
C SER A 445 20.60 41.30 20.60
N ASP A 446 21.59 41.33 21.49
CA ASP A 446 21.48 41.92 22.82
C ASP A 446 21.55 43.45 22.73
N TYR A 447 22.41 43.97 21.84
CA TYR A 447 22.53 45.40 21.63
C TYR A 447 21.35 45.99 20.86
N TRP A 448 20.88 45.29 19.82
CA TRP A 448 19.67 45.69 19.09
C TRP A 448 18.46 45.77 20.03
N GLN A 449 18.28 44.77 20.91
CA GLN A 449 17.19 44.79 21.88
C GLN A 449 17.33 45.97 22.85
N ALA A 450 18.54 46.25 23.33
CA ALA A 450 18.79 47.41 24.18
C ALA A 450 18.44 48.75 23.50
N LEU A 451 18.76 48.92 22.21
CA LEU A 451 18.42 50.11 21.43
C LEU A 451 16.91 50.26 21.22
N VAL A 452 16.19 49.16 20.99
CA VAL A 452 14.72 49.14 20.88
C VAL A 452 14.06 49.49 22.21
N ASP A 453 14.62 49.03 23.32
CA ASP A 453 14.17 49.35 24.68
C ASP A 453 14.50 50.81 25.09
N GLY A 454 15.08 51.61 24.20
CA GLY A 454 15.43 53.01 24.44
C GLY A 454 16.70 53.21 25.29
N LYS A 455 17.51 52.15 25.47
CA LYS A 455 18.78 52.23 26.21
C LYS A 455 19.88 52.74 25.27
N GLY A 456 20.64 53.73 25.73
CA GLY A 456 21.74 54.31 24.95
C GLY A 456 23.06 53.54 25.06
N ASP A 457 24.12 54.13 24.48
CA ASP A 457 25.48 53.58 24.37
C ASP A 457 26.14 53.15 25.70
N GLN A 458 25.57 53.51 26.86
CA GLN A 458 26.04 53.01 28.17
C GLN A 458 25.89 51.49 28.30
N GLN A 459 24.89 50.89 27.65
CA GLN A 459 24.68 49.44 27.63
C GLN A 459 25.60 48.72 26.63
N ALA A 460 26.19 49.44 25.66
CA ALA A 460 27.08 48.86 24.65
C ALA A 460 28.30 48.19 25.30
N LYS A 461 28.87 48.82 26.33
CA LYS A 461 30.04 48.31 27.04
C LYS A 461 29.75 47.03 27.84
N SER A 462 28.51 46.86 28.34
CA SER A 462 28.13 45.62 29.03
C SER A 462 27.88 44.47 28.05
N VAL A 463 27.41 44.77 26.83
CA VAL A 463 27.14 43.76 25.79
C VAL A 463 28.42 43.28 25.10
N PHE A 464 29.29 44.20 24.66
CA PHE A 464 30.48 43.86 23.88
C PHE A 464 31.74 43.70 24.72
N GLY A 465 31.76 44.23 25.95
CA GLY A 465 32.94 44.35 26.79
C GLY A 465 33.71 45.65 26.55
N GLN A 466 34.49 46.07 27.55
CA GLN A 466 35.11 47.40 27.63
C GLN A 466 36.07 47.73 26.46
N ASN A 467 36.66 46.71 25.85
CA ASN A 467 37.67 46.88 24.79
C ASN A 467 37.14 46.68 23.37
N SER A 468 35.86 46.32 23.19
CA SER A 468 35.31 45.93 21.88
C SER A 468 34.27 46.88 21.30
N TYR A 469 33.90 47.94 22.01
CA TYR A 469 33.01 49.00 21.52
C TYR A 469 33.68 50.38 21.64
N ALA A 470 33.49 51.23 20.65
CA ALA A 470 33.83 52.64 20.68
C ALA A 470 32.62 53.46 20.20
N ALA A 471 32.18 54.42 21.02
CA ALA A 471 31.08 55.32 20.69
C ALA A 471 31.52 56.38 19.67
N ASN A 472 32.75 56.89 19.83
CA ASN A 472 33.38 57.87 18.95
C ASN A 472 34.84 57.45 18.68
N GLU A 473 35.44 58.05 17.66
CA GLU A 473 36.86 57.88 17.37
C GLU A 473 37.75 58.56 18.43
N ALA A 474 38.96 58.03 18.63
CA ALA A 474 39.84 58.47 19.72
C ALA A 474 40.49 59.86 19.54
N GLY A 475 40.21 60.55 18.43
CA GLY A 475 40.73 61.88 18.10
C GLY A 475 39.78 62.69 17.20
N ALA A 476 40.04 63.99 17.05
CA ALA A 476 39.26 64.84 16.17
C ALA A 476 39.48 64.42 14.70
N LEU A 477 38.44 63.89 14.07
CA LEU A 477 38.49 63.45 12.67
C LEU A 477 38.76 64.63 11.72
N SER A 478 39.68 64.41 10.79
CA SER A 478 39.90 65.32 9.66
C SER A 478 38.67 65.31 8.73
N ASN A 479 38.53 66.32 7.85
CA ASN A 479 37.43 66.33 6.87
C ASN A 479 37.47 65.09 5.95
N GLU A 480 38.67 64.60 5.63
CA GLU A 480 38.85 63.37 4.85
C GLU A 480 38.55 62.11 5.69
N GLY A 481 38.92 62.09 6.98
CA GLY A 481 38.57 61.03 7.92
C GLY A 481 37.05 60.88 8.14
N LYS A 482 36.32 62.00 8.17
CA LYS A 482 34.84 62.02 8.21
C LYS A 482 34.23 61.49 6.92
N LYS A 483 34.72 61.90 5.75
CA LYS A 483 34.25 61.37 4.45
C LYS A 483 34.40 59.85 4.36
N ARG A 484 35.53 59.29 4.80
CA ARG A 484 35.78 57.83 4.78
C ARG A 484 34.84 57.03 5.67
N ARG A 485 34.23 57.66 6.68
CA ARG A 485 33.23 57.07 7.58
C ARG A 485 31.81 57.50 7.24
N THR A 486 31.62 58.18 6.11
CA THR A 486 30.30 58.58 5.62
C THR A 486 29.80 57.54 4.64
N PHE A 487 28.67 56.92 4.96
CA PHE A 487 28.06 55.88 4.13
C PHE A 487 26.63 56.28 3.78
N SER A 488 26.25 56.06 2.52
CA SER A 488 24.92 56.41 2.04
C SER A 488 23.95 55.24 2.20
N TYR A 489 22.82 55.48 2.84
CA TYR A 489 21.71 54.53 2.94
C TYR A 489 20.39 55.24 2.61
N ARG A 490 19.67 54.73 1.60
CA ARG A 490 18.40 55.30 1.11
C ARG A 490 18.46 56.80 0.79
N GLY A 491 19.57 57.23 0.18
CA GLY A 491 19.78 58.63 -0.24
C GLY A 491 20.09 59.60 0.92
N ARG A 492 20.41 59.08 2.10
CA ARG A 492 20.90 59.86 3.25
C ARG A 492 22.29 59.39 3.63
N ASP A 493 23.16 60.36 3.91
CA ASP A 493 24.53 60.09 4.32
C ASP A 493 24.64 60.04 5.85
N PHE A 494 25.22 58.95 6.35
CA PHE A 494 25.43 58.70 7.78
C PHE A 494 26.92 58.69 8.08
N VAL A 495 27.36 59.57 8.98
CA VAL A 495 28.74 59.56 9.51
C VAL A 495 28.79 58.54 10.65
N MET A 496 29.32 57.34 10.37
CA MET A 496 29.35 56.22 11.31
C MET A 496 30.63 56.22 12.15
N GLU A 497 30.64 57.01 13.23
CA GLU A 497 31.77 57.01 14.19
C GLU A 497 31.73 55.81 15.15
N LYS A 498 30.52 55.32 15.44
CA LYS A 498 30.30 54.13 16.28
C LYS A 498 30.85 52.90 15.60
N HIS A 499 31.68 52.15 16.33
CA HIS A 499 32.24 50.93 15.78
C HIS A 499 32.57 49.87 16.83
N LEU A 500 32.49 48.61 16.40
CA LEU A 500 33.06 47.48 17.13
C LEU A 500 34.52 47.32 16.76
N LYS A 501 35.36 46.94 17.73
CA LYS A 501 36.80 46.83 17.54
C LYS A 501 37.41 45.54 18.09
N HIS A 502 38.35 44.99 17.33
CA HIS A 502 39.24 43.92 17.75
C HIS A 502 40.64 44.15 17.15
N GLY A 503 41.70 43.91 17.94
CA GLY A 503 43.09 44.18 17.55
C GLY A 503 43.51 45.66 17.68
N VAL A 504 44.81 45.88 17.89
CA VAL A 504 45.43 47.18 18.25
C VAL A 504 46.43 47.70 17.20
N LYS A 505 46.89 46.86 16.25
CA LYS A 505 47.88 47.23 15.21
C LYS A 505 47.19 47.53 13.86
N ASP A 506 47.68 48.46 13.04
CA ASP A 506 47.20 48.76 11.67
C ASP A 506 47.42 47.64 10.63
N SER A 507 47.30 46.37 11.03
CA SER A 507 47.40 45.20 10.17
C SER A 507 46.01 44.75 9.74
N ALA A 508 45.77 44.68 8.42
CA ALA A 508 44.53 44.14 7.85
C ALA A 508 44.28 42.67 8.24
N ALA A 509 45.34 41.92 8.56
CA ALA A 509 45.24 40.52 8.96
C ALA A 509 44.83 40.34 10.44
N GLU A 510 45.13 41.33 11.30
CA GLU A 510 44.96 41.24 12.76
C GLU A 510 43.96 42.24 13.34
N THR A 511 43.35 43.10 12.52
CA THR A 511 42.31 44.04 12.97
C THR A 511 40.96 43.83 12.34
N LEU A 512 39.96 44.09 13.17
CA LEU A 512 38.57 44.17 12.76
C LEU A 512 37.96 45.45 13.34
N ARG A 513 37.32 46.21 12.45
CA ARG A 513 36.47 47.36 12.76
C ARG A 513 35.14 47.16 12.04
N VAL A 514 34.04 47.29 12.77
CA VAL A 514 32.68 47.22 12.22
C VAL A 514 32.00 48.55 12.49
N HIS A 515 31.93 49.44 11.50
CA HIS A 515 31.26 50.73 11.62
C HIS A 515 29.77 50.58 11.32
N PHE A 516 28.94 51.14 12.19
CA PHE A 516 27.50 51.00 12.08
C PHE A 516 26.74 52.21 12.62
N GLU A 517 25.47 52.32 12.25
CA GLU A 517 24.54 53.33 12.77
C GLU A 517 23.17 52.72 13.11
N TRP A 518 22.50 53.27 14.12
CA TRP A 518 21.15 52.90 14.49
C TRP A 518 20.12 53.83 13.84
N VAL A 519 19.26 53.27 12.98
CA VAL A 519 18.16 53.99 12.36
C VAL A 519 16.87 53.69 13.12
N ALA A 520 16.59 54.51 14.14
CA ALA A 520 15.46 54.33 15.06
C ALA A 520 14.10 54.24 14.36
N SER A 521 13.89 54.99 13.27
CA SER A 521 12.64 54.97 12.50
C SER A 521 12.36 53.62 11.83
N GLU A 522 13.41 52.88 11.48
CA GLU A 522 13.30 51.56 10.85
C GLU A 522 13.52 50.42 11.85
N ARG A 523 13.95 50.74 13.07
CA ARG A 523 14.44 49.78 14.06
C ARG A 523 15.54 48.86 13.50
N LYS A 524 16.44 49.40 12.67
CA LYS A 524 17.51 48.65 12.02
C LYS A 524 18.89 49.23 12.31
N ILE A 525 19.88 48.35 12.43
CA ILE A 525 21.30 48.70 12.48
C ILE A 525 21.87 48.59 11.07
N ILE A 526 22.50 49.66 10.59
CA ILE A 526 23.10 49.73 9.25
C ILE A 526 24.61 49.60 9.40
N ILE A 527 25.23 48.62 8.75
CA ILE A 527 26.67 48.41 8.76
C ILE A 527 27.27 48.99 7.47
N GLY A 528 28.10 50.02 7.62
CA GLY A 528 28.75 50.72 6.51
C GLY A 528 30.16 50.21 6.17
N HIS A 529 30.87 49.65 7.16
CA HIS A 529 32.21 49.08 6.99
C HIS A 529 32.43 47.90 7.93
N CYS A 530 33.11 46.86 7.45
CA CYS A 530 33.49 45.69 8.24
C CYS A 530 34.81 45.14 7.72
N GLY A 531 35.90 45.30 8.48
CA GLY A 531 37.23 44.90 8.03
C GLY A 531 38.35 45.68 8.71
N LYS A 532 39.44 45.94 7.97
CA LYS A 532 40.60 46.72 8.44
C LYS A 532 40.22 48.08 9.03
N HIS A 533 41.13 48.67 9.80
CA HIS A 533 40.98 50.03 10.30
C HIS A 533 40.88 51.07 9.17
N LEU A 534 40.09 52.14 9.38
CA LEU A 534 40.00 53.29 8.48
C LEU A 534 40.90 54.41 9.02
N ASP A 535 41.78 54.98 8.20
CA ASP A 535 42.68 56.05 8.66
C ASP A 535 41.91 57.31 9.14
N PHE A 536 42.55 58.10 10.02
CA PHE A 536 41.99 59.29 10.69
C PHE A 536 41.90 60.56 9.82
#